data_AF-I4D491-F1
#
_entry.id   AF-I4D491-F1
#
_cell.length_a   1.000
_cell.length_b   1.000
_cell.length_c   1.000
_cell.angle_alpha   90.00
_cell.angle_beta   90.00
_cell.angle_gamma   90.00
#
_symmetry.space_group_name_H-M   'P 1'
#
loop_
_entity.id
_entity.type
_entity.pdbx_description
1 polymer ?
#
loop_
_entity_poly.entity_id
_entity_poly.type
_entity_poly.pdbx_seq_one_letter_code
_entity_poly.pdbx_strand_id
1 'polypeptide(L)'
;MNIGIFPCQGRCNVSMMTKTVAAFFEDDKIVRVLPHLNLPLNNETVSNEKFIALNGCPAKCASKEFEIARIKPHEEVVMTKDFDPKIMKTMKSY
;
A
#
# COMPACT_ATOMS: atom_id res chain seq x y z
N MET A 1 17.39 5.06 8.75
CA MET A 1 16.66 4.67 7.53
C MET A 1 15.29 4.20 7.97
N ASN A 2 14.23 4.84 7.49
CA ASN A 2 12.86 4.47 7.84
C ASN A 2 12.19 3.79 6.64
N ILE A 3 11.21 2.93 6.88
CA ILE A 3 10.47 2.23 5.84
C ILE A 3 9.01 2.67 5.88
N GLY A 4 8.56 3.36 4.83
CA GLY A 4 7.17 3.74 4.66
C GLY A 4 6.38 2.66 3.92
N ILE A 5 5.46 1.96 4.59
CA ILE A 5 4.59 0.97 3.94
C ILE A 5 3.25 1.62 3.63
N PHE A 6 2.89 1.66 2.34
CA PHE A 6 1.57 2.12 1.91
C PHE A 6 0.72 0.92 1.46
N PRO A 7 -0.28 0.50 2.26
CA PRO A 7 -1.12 -0.65 1.95
C PRO A 7 -2.14 -0.36 0.84
N CYS A 8 -2.73 -1.42 0.31
CA CYS A 8 -3.73 -1.36 -0.76
C CYS A 8 -4.96 -0.57 -0.30
N GLN A 9 -5.34 0.45 -1.08
CA GLN A 9 -6.51 1.30 -0.80
C GLN A 9 -7.81 0.79 -1.43
N GLY A 10 -7.77 -0.36 -2.11
CA GLY A 10 -8.95 -0.95 -2.75
C GLY A 10 -10.05 -1.35 -1.75
N ARG A 11 -11.23 -1.69 -2.25
CA ARG A 11 -12.37 -2.16 -1.44
C ARG A 11 -12.55 -3.68 -1.45
N CYS A 12 -11.58 -4.42 -1.94
CA CYS A 12 -11.60 -5.88 -2.04
C CYS A 12 -11.04 -6.56 -0.77
N ASN A 13 -11.32 -7.84 -0.55
CA ASN A 13 -10.85 -8.56 0.66
C ASN A 13 -9.32 -8.54 0.81
N VAL A 14 -8.59 -8.56 -0.31
CA VAL A 14 -7.13 -8.46 -0.31
C VAL A 14 -6.62 -7.09 0.17
N SER A 15 -7.45 -6.04 0.17
CA SER A 15 -7.08 -4.75 0.75
C SER A 15 -7.14 -4.78 2.28
N MET A 16 -8.18 -5.39 2.85
CA MET A 16 -8.26 -5.65 4.29
C MET A 16 -7.04 -6.45 4.74
N MET A 17 -6.70 -7.53 4.02
CA MET A 17 -5.50 -8.32 4.30
C MET A 17 -4.23 -7.46 4.34
N THR A 18 -3.98 -6.62 3.32
CA THR A 18 -2.77 -5.76 3.33
C THR A 18 -2.76 -4.74 4.47
N LYS A 19 -3.93 -4.22 4.89
CA LYS A 19 -4.04 -3.30 6.02
C LYS A 19 -3.78 -4.02 7.34
N THR A 20 -4.30 -5.23 7.51
CA THR A 20 -4.02 -6.06 8.68
C THR A 20 -2.53 -6.40 8.77
N VAL A 21 -1.89 -6.77 7.66
CA VAL A 21 -0.44 -7.02 7.62
C VAL A 21 0.34 -5.76 7.97
N ALA A 22 -0.06 -4.60 7.44
CA ALA A 22 0.57 -3.34 7.78
C ALA A 22 0.42 -2.99 9.27
N ALA A 23 -0.74 -3.24 9.87
CA ALA A 23 -1.02 -2.95 11.28
C ALA A 23 -0.07 -3.68 12.25
N PHE A 24 0.48 -4.85 11.88
CA PHE A 24 1.51 -5.52 12.68
C PHE A 24 2.78 -4.69 12.90
N PHE A 25 3.00 -3.66 12.08
CA PHE A 25 4.17 -2.79 12.15
C PHE A 25 3.88 -1.41 12.76
N GLU A 26 2.69 -1.17 13.31
CA GLU A 26 2.33 0.15 13.87
C GLU A 26 3.20 0.55 15.08
N ASP A 27 3.64 -0.42 15.88
CA ASP A 27 4.53 -0.19 17.04
C ASP A 27 6.03 -0.28 16.70
N ASP A 28 6.38 -0.45 15.42
CA ASP A 28 7.76 -0.58 14.98
C ASP A 28 8.48 0.78 14.98
N LYS A 29 9.75 0.80 15.39
CA LYS A 29 10.55 2.05 15.50
C LYS A 29 11.12 2.51 14.15
N ILE A 30 11.08 1.67 13.14
CA ILE A 30 11.72 1.84 11.82
C ILE A 30 10.65 1.89 10.72
N VAL A 31 9.58 1.10 10.88
CA VAL A 31 8.48 1.03 9.91
C VAL A 31 7.40 2.05 10.25
N ARG A 32 6.94 2.76 9.23
CA ARG A 32 5.81 3.68 9.29
C ARG A 32 4.73 3.21 8.33
N VAL A 33 3.56 2.88 8.87
CA VAL A 33 2.38 2.58 8.05
C VAL A 33 1.76 3.89 7.58
N LEU A 34 1.61 4.04 6.27
CA LEU A 34 1.10 5.25 5.64
C LEU A 34 -0.41 5.09 5.37
N PRO A 35 -1.30 5.84 6.05
CA PRO A 35 -2.73 5.80 5.74
C PRO A 35 -3.06 6.52 4.42
N HIS A 36 -2.28 7.55 4.09
CA HIS A 36 -2.40 8.36 2.88
C HIS A 36 -1.01 8.77 2.38
N LEU A 37 -0.85 8.86 1.05
CA LEU A 37 0.37 9.39 0.42
C LEU A 37 0.44 10.93 0.42
N ASN A 38 -0.68 11.61 0.70
CA ASN A 38 -0.82 13.07 0.65
C ASN A 38 -0.25 13.84 1.85
N LEU A 39 0.49 13.19 2.75
CA LEU A 39 1.23 13.93 3.77
C LEU A 39 2.24 14.85 3.06
N PRO A 40 2.49 16.07 3.56
CA PRO A 40 3.58 16.90 3.05
C PRO A 40 4.87 16.15 3.35
N LEU A 41 5.29 15.34 2.39
CA LEU A 41 6.58 14.70 2.39
C LEU A 41 7.59 15.82 2.17
N ASN A 42 7.91 16.55 3.25
CA ASN A 42 8.98 17.54 3.24
C ASN A 42 10.19 16.86 2.60
N ASN A 43 10.85 17.56 1.67
CA ASN A 43 11.92 16.99 0.83
C ASN A 43 13.04 16.28 1.63
N GLU A 44 13.19 16.61 2.92
CA GLU A 44 14.10 15.94 3.86
C GLU A 44 13.64 14.53 4.29
N THR A 45 12.33 14.27 4.40
CA THR A 45 11.78 12.95 4.73
C THR A 45 11.89 11.97 3.56
N VAL A 46 11.71 12.44 2.32
CA VAL A 46 11.81 11.61 1.11
C VAL A 46 13.24 11.13 0.85
N SER A 47 14.26 11.87 1.29
CA SER A 47 15.66 11.52 1.00
C SER A 47 16.20 10.37 1.85
N ASN A 48 15.54 10.00 2.96
CA ASN A 48 16.02 8.99 3.91
C ASN A 48 14.97 7.91 4.27
N GLU A 49 13.80 7.94 3.65
CA GLU A 49 12.72 6.96 3.80
C GLU A 49 12.58 6.09 2.53
N LYS A 50 12.58 4.77 2.71
CA LYS A 50 12.31 3.82 1.63
C LYS A 50 10.83 3.48 1.62
N PHE A 51 10.19 3.64 0.47
CA PHE A 51 8.75 3.40 0.32
C PHE A 51 8.45 2.02 -0.27
N ILE A 52 7.49 1.31 0.31
CA ILE A 52 6.97 0.04 -0.19
C ILE A 52 5.49 0.23 -0.56
N ALA A 53 5.15 -0.02 -1.82
CA ALA A 53 3.78 -0.13 -2.26
C ALA A 53 3.28 -1.56 -2.03
N LEU A 54 2.44 -1.75 -1.01
CA LEU A 54 1.91 -3.06 -0.63
C LEU A 54 0.54 -3.29 -1.27
N ASN A 55 0.52 -3.95 -2.41
CA ASN A 55 -0.69 -4.25 -3.16
C ASN A 55 -1.29 -5.61 -2.79
N GLY A 56 -2.61 -5.62 -2.63
CA GLY A 56 -3.34 -6.86 -2.39
C GLY A 56 -3.38 -7.75 -3.63
N CYS A 57 -3.60 -7.17 -4.81
CA CYS A 57 -3.80 -7.90 -6.07
C CYS A 57 -3.16 -7.19 -7.28
N PRO A 58 -3.18 -7.79 -8.49
CA PRO A 58 -2.62 -7.21 -9.70
C PRO A 58 -3.27 -5.90 -10.17
N ALA A 59 -4.37 -5.45 -9.55
CA ALA A 59 -4.94 -4.13 -9.80
C ALA A 59 -4.02 -2.97 -9.37
N LYS A 60 -3.06 -3.26 -8.48
CA LYS A 60 -2.01 -2.36 -7.99
C LYS A 60 -2.51 -1.00 -7.47
N CYS A 61 -3.56 -1.00 -6.65
CA CYS A 61 -4.15 0.24 -6.14
C CYS A 61 -3.18 1.10 -5.32
N ALA A 62 -2.26 0.50 -4.56
CA ALA A 62 -1.28 1.26 -3.80
C ALA A 62 -0.28 1.95 -4.74
N SER A 63 0.24 1.23 -5.74
CA SER A 63 1.19 1.77 -6.72
C SER A 63 0.59 2.92 -7.54
N LYS A 64 -0.69 2.85 -7.88
CA LYS A 64 -1.38 3.93 -8.61
C LYS A 64 -1.43 5.24 -7.83
N GLU A 65 -1.60 5.18 -6.51
CA GLU A 65 -1.54 6.38 -5.67
C GLU A 65 -0.11 6.97 -5.64
N PHE A 66 0.92 6.13 -5.63
CA PHE A 66 2.31 6.58 -5.77
C PHE A 66 2.54 7.30 -7.11
N GLU A 67 2.00 6.77 -8.21
CA GLU A 67 2.04 7.41 -9.54
C GLU A 67 1.35 8.78 -9.53
N ILE A 68 0.16 8.88 -8.93
CA ILE A 68 -0.59 10.15 -8.78
C ILE A 68 0.22 11.16 -7.96
N ALA A 69 0.83 10.70 -6.88
CA ALA A 69 1.69 11.53 -6.03
C ALA A 69 3.05 11.85 -6.66
N ARG A 70 3.36 11.29 -7.85
CA ARG A 70 4.65 11.43 -8.55
C ARG A 70 5.85 10.98 -7.71
N ILE A 71 5.65 9.97 -6.87
CA ILE A 71 6.68 9.37 -6.02
C ILE A 71 6.94 7.96 -6.55
N LYS A 72 8.21 7.62 -6.80
CA LYS A 72 8.56 6.26 -7.17
C LYS A 72 8.75 5.42 -5.89
N PRO A 73 7.95 4.38 -5.65
CA PRO A 73 8.21 3.48 -4.54
C PRO A 73 9.54 2.75 -4.78
N HIS A 74 10.24 2.43 -3.69
CA HIS A 74 11.47 1.67 -3.76
C HIS A 74 11.20 0.19 -4.07
N GLU A 75 10.07 -0.33 -3.58
CA GLU A 75 9.62 -1.69 -3.84
C GLU A 75 8.11 -1.74 -4.10
N GLU A 76 7.69 -2.66 -4.98
CA GLU A 76 6.28 -2.95 -5.25
C GLU A 76 5.99 -4.42 -4.97
N VAL A 77 5.19 -4.67 -3.94
CA VAL A 77 4.79 -6.03 -3.56
C VAL A 77 3.34 -6.26 -3.99
N VAL A 78 3.08 -7.38 -4.66
CA VAL A 78 1.72 -7.88 -4.92
C VAL A 78 1.55 -9.20 -4.19
N MET A 79 0.76 -9.19 -3.11
CA MET A 79 0.64 -10.35 -2.21
C MET A 79 -0.07 -11.54 -2.85
N THR A 80 -1.19 -11.32 -3.54
CA THR A 80 -1.91 -12.39 -4.25
C THR A 80 -1.89 -12.13 -5.76
N LYS A 81 -0.85 -12.64 -6.43
CA LYS A 81 -0.65 -12.43 -7.88
C LYS A 81 -1.74 -13.10 -8.73
N ASP A 82 -2.30 -14.20 -8.24
CA ASP A 82 -3.31 -14.98 -8.97
C ASP A 82 -4.76 -14.53 -8.68
N PHE A 83 -4.94 -13.54 -7.80
CA PHE A 83 -6.26 -13.01 -7.49
C PHE A 83 -6.75 -12.10 -8.64
N ASP A 84 -7.83 -12.50 -9.30
CA ASP A 84 -8.50 -11.65 -10.28
C ASP A 84 -9.55 -10.75 -9.57
N PRO A 85 -9.31 -9.43 -9.48
CA PRO A 85 -10.25 -8.49 -8.88
C PRO A 85 -11.59 -8.39 -9.64
N LYS A 86 -11.66 -8.85 -10.89
CA LYS A 86 -12.93 -8.89 -11.65
C LYS A 86 -13.91 -9.93 -11.08
N ILE A 87 -13.42 -10.97 -10.41
CA ILE A 87 -14.24 -12.01 -9.76
C ILE A 87 -15.03 -11.43 -8.57
N MET A 88 -14.58 -10.31 -7.97
CA MET A 88 -15.31 -9.65 -6.89
C MET A 88 -16.49 -8.78 -7.35
N LYS A 89 -16.68 -8.49 -8.66
CA LYS A 89 -17.89 -7.79 -9.12
C LYS A 89 -19.18 -8.59 -8.86
N THR A 90 -19.07 -9.87 -8.56
CA THR A 90 -20.18 -10.81 -8.38
C THR A 90 -20.59 -11.09 -6.93
N MET A 91 -19.85 -10.61 -5.92
CA MET A 91 -20.30 -10.69 -4.52
C MET A 91 -20.98 -9.38 -4.12
N LYS A 92 -22.16 -9.11 -4.69
CA LYS A 92 -23.12 -8.21 -4.06
C LYS A 92 -23.55 -8.89 -2.75
N SER A 93 -23.24 -8.21 -1.65
CA SER A 93 -23.82 -8.35 -0.31
C SER A 93 -25.09 -9.19 -0.27
N TYR A 94 -25.00 -10.36 0.37
CA TYR A 94 -26.14 -11.04 0.98
C TYR A 94 -26.65 -10.24 2.17
#